data_AF-A0A101WEF7-F1
#
_entry.id   AF-A0A101WEF7-F1
#
_cell.length_a   1.000
_cell.length_b   1.000
_cell.length_c   1.000
_cell.angle_alpha   90.00
_cell.angle_beta   90.00
_cell.angle_gamma   90.00
#
_symmetry.space_group_name_H-M   'P 1'
#
loop_
_entity.id
_entity.type
_entity.pdbx_description
1 polymer ?
#
loop_
_entity_poly.entity_id
_entity_poly.type
_entity_poly.pdbx_seq_one_letter_code
_entity_poly.pdbx_strand_id
1 'polypeptide(L)'
;MSEDLRHDDCQNFIPIDVAKGICNYTQEIVLIDHQVCSKFAQLAKCKICSYFKKADDKLIGLCTGINDGYWTYGDLKAVTCESFSRKKVPTRSAKKVRSMSPTE
;
A
#
# COMPACT_ATOMS: atom_id res chain seq x y z
N MET A 1 5.52 -0.43 -13.50
CA MET A 1 4.62 0.72 -13.29
C MET A 1 4.80 1.14 -11.86
N SER A 2 5.54 2.23 -11.64
CA SER A 2 5.68 2.81 -10.31
C SER A 2 4.29 3.29 -9.93
N GLU A 3 3.64 2.63 -8.98
CA GLU A 3 2.36 3.08 -8.46
C GLU A 3 2.59 4.47 -7.87
N ASP A 4 1.93 5.49 -8.42
CA ASP A 4 1.91 6.82 -7.83
C ASP A 4 1.26 6.70 -6.45
N LEU A 5 2.09 6.66 -5.40
CA LEU A 5 1.64 6.57 -4.03
C LEU A 5 0.94 7.89 -3.70
N ARG A 6 -0.34 7.78 -3.33
CA ARG A 6 -1.18 8.93 -3.00
C ARG A 6 -1.26 9.10 -1.49
N HIS A 7 -1.59 10.30 -1.03
CA HIS A 7 -1.75 10.54 0.41
C HIS A 7 -2.83 9.65 1.04
N ASP A 8 -3.87 9.24 0.30
CA ASP A 8 -4.84 8.25 0.78
C ASP A 8 -4.25 6.84 1.05
N ASP A 9 -3.07 6.54 0.51
CA ASP A 9 -2.32 5.32 0.83
C ASP A 9 -1.46 5.44 2.09
N CYS A 10 -1.46 6.60 2.76
CA CYS A 10 -0.64 6.88 3.94
C CYS A 10 -1.41 6.68 5.25
N GLN A 11 -0.78 6.07 6.25
CA GLN A 11 -1.32 5.88 7.59
C GLN A 11 -1.47 7.19 8.35
N ASN A 12 -0.68 8.21 7.98
CA ASN A 12 -0.75 9.54 8.59
C ASN A 12 -1.85 10.42 7.98
N PHE A 13 -2.60 9.93 6.98
CA PHE A 13 -3.67 10.69 6.35
C PHE A 13 -4.97 10.53 7.12
N ILE A 14 -5.54 11.65 7.56
CA ILE A 14 -6.81 11.73 8.27
C ILE A 14 -7.87 12.21 7.25
N PRO A 15 -8.78 11.33 6.78
CA PRO A 15 -9.80 11.73 5.82
C PRO A 15 -10.78 12.73 6.44
N ILE A 16 -11.11 13.80 5.72
CA ILE A 16 -12.20 14.72 6.09
C ILE A 16 -13.43 14.44 5.22
N ASP A 17 -13.24 14.38 3.91
CA ASP A 17 -14.29 14.10 2.94
C ASP A 17 -13.76 13.25 1.77
N VAL A 18 -14.57 13.12 0.72
CA VAL A 18 -14.25 12.33 -0.47
C VAL A 18 -13.06 12.83 -1.28
N ALA A 19 -12.67 14.10 -1.12
CA ALA A 19 -11.65 14.77 -1.93
C ALA A 19 -10.41 15.19 -1.13
N LYS A 20 -10.55 15.47 0.18
CA LYS A 20 -9.48 16.02 1.01
C LYS A 20 -9.43 15.44 2.41
N GLY A 21 -8.26 15.58 3.02
CA GLY A 21 -8.01 15.27 4.42
C GLY A 21 -6.84 16.09 4.96
N ILE A 22 -6.39 15.74 6.15
CA ILE A 22 -5.23 16.36 6.80
C ILE A 22 -4.08 15.37 6.82
N CYS A 23 -2.89 15.82 6.45
CA CYS A 23 -1.67 15.08 6.75
C CYS A 23 -1.30 15.30 8.22
N ASN A 24 -1.36 14.26 9.05
CA ASN A 24 -1.05 14.38 10.48
C ASN A 24 0.40 14.81 10.77
N TYR A 25 1.31 14.66 9.79
CA TYR A 25 2.70 15.09 9.92
C TYR A 25 2.92 16.56 9.55
N THR A 26 2.44 17.00 8.38
CA THR A 26 2.62 18.40 7.93
C THR A 26 1.55 19.35 8.48
N GLN A 27 0.46 18.81 9.01
CA GLN A 27 -0.75 19.54 9.45
C GLN A 27 -1.47 20.31 8.35
N GLU A 28 -1.13 20.05 7.08
CA GLU A 28 -1.74 20.70 5.93
C GLU A 28 -2.96 19.93 5.44
N ILE A 29 -3.90 20.65 4.82
CA ILE A 29 -4.99 20.07 4.05
C ILE A 29 -4.41 19.59 2.72
N VAL A 30 -4.56 18.30 2.45
CA VAL A 30 -4.07 17.65 1.23
C VAL A 30 -5.22 16.96 0.50
N LEU A 31 -5.16 16.95 -0.83
CA LEU A 31 -6.08 16.17 -1.65
C LEU A 31 -5.74 14.69 -1.57
N ILE A 32 -6.76 13.82 -1.69
CA ILE A 32 -6.58 12.37 -1.62
C ILE A 32 -5.59 11.85 -2.67
N ASP A 33 -5.57 12.47 -3.85
CA ASP A 33 -4.74 12.10 -4.99
C ASP A 33 -3.37 12.79 -4.99
N HIS A 34 -3.10 13.63 -3.99
CA HIS A 34 -1.80 14.29 -3.88
C HIS A 34 -0.69 13.29 -3.60
N GLN A 35 0.48 13.54 -4.18
CA GLN A 35 1.69 12.73 -3.95
C GLN A 35 2.05 12.68 -2.46
N VAL A 36 2.61 11.54 -2.03
CA VAL A 36 3.01 11.30 -0.64
C VAL A 36 4.17 12.20 -0.20
N CYS A 37 4.18 12.55 1.08
CA CYS A 37 5.29 13.30 1.69
C CYS A 37 6.48 12.38 2.04
N SER A 38 7.59 12.97 2.47
CA SER A 38 8.80 12.25 2.90
C SER A 38 8.58 11.32 4.11
N LYS A 39 7.48 11.48 4.84
CA LYS A 39 7.09 10.64 5.99
C LYS A 39 5.96 9.66 5.64
N PHE A 40 5.94 9.17 4.42
CA PHE A 40 5.01 8.14 4.00
C PHE A 40 5.10 6.88 4.88
N ALA A 41 3.95 6.45 5.40
CA ALA A 41 3.79 5.17 6.07
C ALA A 41 2.65 4.43 5.39
N GLN A 42 2.92 3.28 4.76
CA GLN A 42 1.91 2.58 3.97
C GLN A 42 0.74 2.07 4.82
N LEU A 43 -0.45 2.62 4.58
CA LEU A 43 -1.71 2.21 5.18
C LEU A 43 -2.07 0.76 4.77
N ALA A 44 -2.56 -0.02 5.73
CA ALA A 44 -3.09 -1.35 5.47
C ALA A 44 -4.36 -1.25 4.59
N LYS A 45 -4.29 -1.79 3.38
CA LYS A 45 -5.40 -1.87 2.42
C LYS A 45 -5.51 -3.27 1.83
N CYS A 46 -6.70 -3.69 1.40
CA CYS A 46 -6.91 -5.00 0.79
C CYS A 46 -5.98 -5.25 -0.42
N LYS A 47 -5.68 -4.25 -1.25
CA LYS A 47 -4.79 -4.39 -2.42
C LYS A 47 -3.39 -4.90 -2.08
N ILE A 48 -2.89 -4.55 -0.90
CA ILE A 48 -1.58 -4.99 -0.37
C ILE A 48 -1.68 -6.22 0.55
N CYS A 49 -2.89 -6.76 0.77
CA CYS A 49 -3.12 -7.97 1.54
C CYS A 49 -2.84 -9.23 0.71
N SER A 50 -2.18 -10.22 1.28
CA SER A 50 -1.84 -11.50 0.65
C SER A 50 -3.08 -12.34 0.30
N TYR A 51 -4.17 -12.18 1.05
CA TYR A 51 -5.45 -12.87 0.86
C TYR A 51 -6.37 -12.24 -0.18
N PHE A 52 -6.05 -11.05 -0.69
CA PHE A 52 -6.82 -10.40 -1.76
C PHE A 52 -6.38 -10.93 -3.13
N LYS A 53 -7.29 -11.61 -3.82
CA LYS A 53 -7.06 -12.35 -5.07
C LYS A 53 -8.09 -11.99 -6.14
N LYS A 54 -7.78 -12.34 -7.40
CA LYS A 54 -8.71 -12.23 -8.54
C LYS A 54 -9.35 -10.84 -8.67
N ALA A 55 -8.53 -9.79 -8.53
CA ALA A 55 -8.99 -8.42 -8.72
C ALA A 55 -9.23 -8.14 -10.20
N ASP A 56 -10.34 -7.48 -10.52
CA ASP A 56 -10.63 -6.93 -11.83
C ASP A 56 -9.99 -5.53 -12.02
N ASP A 57 -10.25 -4.91 -13.18
CA ASP A 57 -9.74 -3.58 -13.53
C ASP A 57 -10.26 -2.46 -12.61
N LYS A 58 -11.35 -2.71 -11.86
CA LYS A 58 -11.94 -1.79 -10.88
C LYS A 58 -11.48 -2.09 -9.45
N LEU A 59 -10.46 -2.95 -9.31
CA LEU A 59 -9.97 -3.44 -8.03
C LEU A 59 -11.02 -4.17 -7.18
N ILE A 60 -12.05 -4.73 -7.79
CA ILE A 60 -13.01 -5.63 -7.12
C ILE A 60 -12.45 -7.04 -7.21
N GLY A 61 -12.30 -7.71 -6.07
CA GLY A 61 -11.73 -9.05 -6.00
C GLY A 61 -12.30 -9.88 -4.86
N LEU A 62 -11.65 -10.99 -4.55
CA LEU A 62 -12.07 -11.94 -3.53
C LEU A 62 -11.08 -11.93 -2.35
N CYS A 63 -11.63 -11.86 -1.14
CA CYS A 63 -10.92 -12.07 0.11
C CYS A 63 -10.97 -13.56 0.47
N THR A 64 -9.79 -14.17 0.61
CA THR A 64 -9.64 -15.58 1.01
C THR A 64 -9.21 -15.75 2.47
N GLY A 65 -9.16 -14.66 3.23
CA GLY A 65 -8.66 -14.64 4.61
C GLY A 65 -9.74 -14.82 5.68
N ILE A 66 -11.02 -14.61 5.32
CA ILE A 66 -12.17 -14.67 6.24
C ILE A 66 -13.27 -15.49 5.57
N ASN A 67 -13.71 -16.58 6.21
CA ASN A 67 -14.76 -17.50 5.75
C ASN A 67 -14.61 -17.95 4.29
N ASP A 68 -15.71 -18.40 3.67
CA ASP A 68 -15.76 -18.96 2.32
C ASP A 68 -15.80 -17.88 1.22
N GLY A 69 -14.74 -17.07 1.13
CA GLY A 69 -14.42 -16.33 -0.11
C GLY A 69 -15.35 -15.16 -0.47
N TYR A 70 -15.47 -14.15 0.39
CA TYR A 70 -16.26 -12.95 0.10
C TYR A 70 -15.63 -12.01 -0.92
N TRP A 71 -16.46 -11.23 -1.62
CA TRP A 71 -16.00 -10.13 -2.45
C TRP A 71 -15.55 -8.94 -1.59
N THR A 72 -14.56 -8.20 -2.07
CA THR A 72 -14.06 -6.97 -1.45
C THR A 72 -13.43 -6.08 -2.52
N TYR A 73 -12.99 -4.88 -2.17
CA TYR A 73 -12.33 -3.96 -3.09
C TYR A 73 -10.94 -3.56 -2.58
N GLY A 74 -10.02 -3.30 -3.49
CA GLY A 74 -8.60 -3.12 -3.20
C GLY A 74 -8.29 -1.95 -2.27
N ASP A 75 -9.00 -0.83 -2.41
CA ASP A 75 -8.78 0.36 -1.58
C ASP A 75 -9.48 0.31 -0.20
N LEU A 76 -10.17 -0.79 0.13
CA LEU A 76 -10.76 -0.98 1.46
C LEU A 76 -9.64 -0.93 2.52
N LYS A 77 -9.81 -0.03 3.50
CA LYS A 77 -8.89 0.11 4.63
C LYS A 77 -8.98 -1.14 5.51
N ALA A 78 -7.86 -1.82 5.66
CA ALA A 78 -7.74 -3.11 6.35
C ALA A 78 -7.06 -2.98 7.73
N VAL A 79 -7.02 -1.77 8.32
CA VAL A 79 -6.35 -1.48 9.60
C VAL A 79 -6.93 -2.30 10.76
N THR A 80 -8.24 -2.55 10.73
CA THR A 80 -8.97 -3.32 11.75
C THR A 80 -9.26 -4.75 11.32
N CYS A 81 -8.73 -5.19 10.17
CA CYS A 81 -8.96 -6.56 9.68
C CYS A 81 -8.01 -7.53 10.38
N GLU A 82 -8.57 -8.44 11.17
CA GLU A 82 -7.81 -9.43 11.97
C GLU A 82 -7.00 -10.40 11.10
N SER A 83 -7.49 -10.72 9.91
CA SER A 83 -6.82 -11.62 8.97
C SER A 83 -5.86 -10.90 8.02
N PHE A 84 -5.63 -9.59 8.20
CA PHE A 84 -4.75 -8.85 7.31
C PHE A 84 -3.31 -9.38 7.37
N SER A 85 -2.76 -9.72 6.20
CA SER A 85 -1.37 -10.16 6.05
C SER A 85 -0.75 -9.47 4.86
N ARG A 86 0.36 -8.75 5.07
CA ARG A 86 0.98 -7.94 4.02
C ARG A 86 1.68 -8.83 2.97
N LYS A 87 1.48 -8.55 1.68
CA LYS A 87 2.25 -9.18 0.60
C LYS A 87 3.74 -8.92 0.82
N LYS A 88 4.57 -9.96 0.79
CA LYS A 88 6.03 -9.81 0.82
C LYS A 88 6.46 -9.14 -0.49
N VAL A 89 6.97 -7.93 -0.43
CA VAL A 89 7.64 -7.31 -1.59
C VAL A 89 8.90 -8.12 -1.85
N PRO A 90 9.13 -8.64 -3.08
CA PRO A 90 10.39 -9.31 -3.38
C PRO A 90 11.52 -8.31 -3.17
N THR A 91 12.34 -8.54 -2.15
CA THR A 91 13.56 -7.77 -1.93
C THR A 91 14.43 -8.03 -3.15
N ARG A 92 14.71 -6.97 -3.94
CA ARG A 92 15.77 -7.03 -4.95
C ARG A 92 17.02 -7.48 -4.22
N SER A 93 17.43 -8.73 -4.45
CA SER A 93 18.65 -9.28 -3.88
C SER A 93 19.78 -8.32 -4.22
N ALA A 94 20.49 -7.87 -3.18
CA ALA A 94 21.66 -7.02 -3.32
C ALA A 94 22.57 -7.60 -4.42
N LYS A 95 22.73 -6.83 -5.49
CA LYS A 95 23.63 -7.16 -6.59
C LYS A 95 25.00 -7.35 -5.96
N LYS A 96 25.48 -8.59 -5.86
CA LYS A 96 26.81 -8.93 -5.35
C LYS A 96 27.82 -8.20 -6.22
N VAL A 97 28.35 -7.08 -5.73
CA VAL A 97 29.48 -6.39 -6.36
C VAL A 97 30.64 -7.37 -6.26
N ARG A 98 30.90 -8.10 -7.35
CA ARG A 98 32.15 -8.85 -7.50
C ARG A 98 33.26 -7.80 -7.50
N SER A 99 33.98 -7.72 -6.39
CA SER A 99 35.27 -7.07 -6.30
C SER A 99 36.19 -7.68 -7.36
N MET A 100 36.52 -6.91 -8.39
CA MET A 100 37.66 -7.20 -9.25
C MET A 100 38.91 -6.94 -8.40
N SER A 101 39.64 -8.00 -8.09
CA SER A 101 41.00 -7.91 -7.56
C SER A 101 41.92 -7.31 -8.64
N PRO A 102 42.82 -6.37 -8.31
CA PRO A 102 43.88 -5.95 -9.20
C PRO A 102 44.90 -7.09 -9.29
N THR A 103 45.08 -7.67 -10.48
CA THR A 103 46.29 -8.43 -10.80
C THR A 103 47.39 -7.45 -11.17
N GLU A 104 48.47 -7.52 -10.39
CA GLU A 104 49.82 -7.02 -10.74
C GLU A 104 50.36 -7.67 -12.02
#